data_AF-A0A101WDQ5-F1
#
_entry.id   AF-A0A101WDQ5-F1
#
_cell.length_a   1.000
_cell.length_b   1.000
_cell.length_c   1.000
_cell.angle_alpha   90.00
_cell.angle_beta   90.00
_cell.angle_gamma   90.00
#
_symmetry.space_group_name_H-M   'P 1'
#
loop_
_entity.id
_entity.type
_entity.pdbx_description
1 polymer ?
#
loop_
_entity_poly.entity_id
_entity_poly.type
_entity_poly.pdbx_seq_one_letter_code
_entity_poly.pdbx_strand_id
1 'polypeptide(L)'
;MDISRDRLELLKEIMAVDFSLVELNLYLDTHPMDQRALRLHNEYVMKYKMLKDKYEEEYAPLTHRIASDCPWEWIEEPWPWQIDYEMGGK
;
A
#
# COMPACT_ATOMS: atom_id res chain seq x y z
N MET A 1 -13.55 -15.33 3.98
CA MET A 1 -12.60 -15.23 5.11
C MET A 1 -12.68 -13.81 5.58
N ASP A 2 -12.90 -13.57 6.87
CA ASP A 2 -13.20 -12.23 7.37
C ASP A 2 -11.90 -11.43 7.55
N ILE A 3 -11.73 -10.35 6.78
CA ILE A 3 -10.61 -9.42 6.97
C ILE A 3 -10.97 -8.48 8.12
N SER A 4 -10.06 -8.24 9.07
CA SER A 4 -10.36 -7.27 10.12
C SER A 4 -10.55 -5.88 9.52
N ARG A 5 -11.44 -5.08 10.12
CA ARG A 5 -11.69 -3.70 9.70
C ARG A 5 -10.41 -2.87 9.69
N ASP A 6 -9.58 -3.00 10.73
CA ASP A 6 -8.32 -2.26 10.85
C ASP A 6 -7.33 -2.63 9.74
N ARG A 7 -7.22 -3.92 9.39
CA ARG A 7 -6.41 -4.40 8.26
C ARG A 7 -6.93 -3.83 6.94
N LEU A 8 -8.25 -3.78 6.77
CA LEU A 8 -8.88 -3.25 5.56
C LEU A 8 -8.67 -1.73 5.43
N GLU A 9 -8.81 -0.98 6.53
CA GLU A 9 -8.59 0.47 6.56
C GLU A 9 -7.12 0.80 6.25
N LEU A 10 -6.17 0.08 6.86
CA LEU A 10 -4.74 0.24 6.56
C LEU A 10 -4.43 -0.09 5.09
N LEU A 11 -4.99 -1.19 4.56
CA LEU A 11 -4.82 -1.56 3.15
C LEU A 11 -5.38 -0.48 2.21
N LYS A 12 -6.54 0.09 2.52
CA LYS A 12 -7.13 1.20 1.76
C LYS A 12 -6.26 2.45 1.78
N GLU A 13 -5.66 2.77 2.92
CA GLU A 13 -4.74 3.89 3.02
C GLU A 13 -3.48 3.67 2.17
N ILE A 14 -2.91 2.47 2.21
CA ILE A 14 -1.75 2.10 1.36
C ILE A 14 -2.10 2.26 -0.11
N MET A 15 -3.24 1.72 -0.56
CA MET A 15 -3.69 1.85 -1.96
C MET A 15 -3.88 3.31 -2.38
N ALA A 16 -4.44 4.15 -1.52
CA ALA A 16 -4.65 5.57 -1.82
C ALA A 16 -3.34 6.35 -1.96
N VAL A 17 -2.36 6.06 -1.08
CA VAL A 17 -1.03 6.67 -1.16
C VAL A 17 -0.28 6.17 -2.41
N ASP A 18 -0.34 4.87 -2.71
CA ASP A 18 0.29 4.28 -3.90
C ASP A 18 -0.26 4.87 -5.20
N PHE A 19 -1.59 4.98 -5.31
CA PHE A 19 -2.24 5.67 -6.42
C PHE A 19 -1.75 7.11 -6.57
N SER A 20 -1.67 7.84 -5.46
CA SER A 20 -1.20 9.23 -5.47
C SER A 20 0.26 9.37 -5.89
N LEU A 21 1.11 8.40 -5.55
CA LEU A 21 2.51 8.35 -6.00
C LEU A 21 2.60 8.18 -7.52
N VAL A 22 1.80 7.27 -8.09
CA VAL A 22 1.74 7.08 -9.55
C VAL A 22 1.32 8.37 -10.26
N GLU A 23 0.26 9.04 -9.77
CA GLU A 23 -0.23 10.30 -10.34
C GLU A 23 0.81 11.43 -10.22
N LEU A 24 1.45 11.57 -9.06
CA LEU A 24 2.47 12.59 -8.86
C LEU A 24 3.71 12.33 -9.73
N ASN A 25 4.10 11.07 -9.91
CA ASN A 25 5.19 10.71 -10.81
C ASN A 25 4.85 11.11 -12.25
N LEU A 26 3.66 10.75 -12.74
CA LEU A 26 3.21 11.12 -14.09
C LEU A 26 3.12 12.64 -14.28
N TYR A 27 2.67 13.37 -13.25
CA TYR A 27 2.67 14.83 -13.27
C TYR A 27 4.09 15.40 -13.38
N LEU A 28 5.02 14.90 -12.56
CA LEU A 28 6.42 15.35 -12.52
C LEU A 28 7.19 15.03 -13.81
N ASP A 29 6.82 13.98 -14.55
CA ASP A 29 7.38 13.70 -15.88
C ASP A 29 7.21 14.89 -16.85
N THR A 30 6.16 15.69 -16.67
CA THR A 30 5.88 16.88 -17.48
C THR A 30 6.24 18.19 -16.77
N HIS A 31 6.35 18.19 -15.43
CA HIS A 31 6.65 19.37 -14.61
C HIS A 31 7.82 19.12 -13.62
N PRO A 32 9.02 18.76 -14.10
CA PRO A 32 10.10 18.27 -13.24
C PRO A 32 10.68 19.32 -12.26
N MET A 33 10.39 20.60 -12.50
CA MET A 33 10.87 21.72 -11.66
C MET A 33 9.81 22.20 -10.65
N ASP A 34 8.62 21.61 -10.60
CA ASP A 34 7.62 21.95 -9.58
C ASP A 34 8.04 21.36 -8.22
N GLN A 35 8.68 22.21 -7.41
CA GLN A 35 9.17 21.83 -6.10
C GLN A 35 8.06 21.45 -5.12
N ARG A 36 6.81 21.93 -5.30
CA ARG A 36 5.70 21.56 -4.41
C ARG A 36 5.27 20.13 -4.70
N ALA A 37 5.08 19.79 -5.98
CA ALA A 37 4.75 18.44 -6.40
C ALA A 37 5.85 17.44 -6.00
N LEU A 38 7.12 17.81 -6.16
CA LEU A 38 8.24 16.97 -5.76
C LEU A 38 8.31 16.75 -4.24
N ARG A 39 8.07 17.78 -3.43
CA ARG A 39 8.00 17.62 -1.97
C ARG A 39 6.85 16.69 -1.56
N LEU A 40 5.66 16.89 -2.13
CA LEU A 40 4.50 16.05 -1.85
C LEU A 40 4.75 14.58 -2.25
N HIS A 41 5.36 14.36 -3.41
CA HIS A 41 5.79 13.03 -3.86
C HIS A 41 6.72 12.38 -2.83
N ASN A 42 7.76 13.10 -2.37
CA ASN A 42 8.70 12.56 -1.38
C ASN A 42 8.04 12.28 -0.02
N GLU A 43 7.13 13.13 0.44
CA GLU A 43 6.33 12.88 1.63
C GLU A 43 5.51 11.59 1.49
N TYR A 44 4.91 11.37 0.32
CA TYR A 44 4.10 10.18 0.06
C TYR A 44 4.96 8.92 -0.09
N VAL A 45 6.19 9.02 -0.60
CA VAL A 45 7.14 7.89 -0.63
C VAL A 45 7.44 7.43 0.80
N MET A 46 7.72 8.38 1.70
CA MET A 46 7.97 8.08 3.11
C MET A 46 6.74 7.50 3.80
N LYS A 47 5.55 8.07 3.52
CA LYS A 47 4.28 7.59 4.05
C LYS A 47 3.95 6.17 3.57
N TYR A 48 4.11 5.89 2.28
CA TYR A 48 3.89 4.57 1.70
C TYR A 48 4.77 3.52 2.36
N LYS A 49 6.07 3.82 2.50
CA LYS A 49 7.01 2.91 3.16
C LYS A 49 6.58 2.61 4.60
N MET A 50 6.25 3.64 5.39
CA MET A 50 5.83 3.47 6.78
C MET A 50 4.54 2.63 6.89
N LEU A 51 3.54 2.87 6.05
CA LEU A 51 2.28 2.11 6.09
C LEU A 51 2.49 0.67 5.62
N LYS A 52 3.30 0.47 4.58
CA LYS A 52 3.67 -0.86 4.09
C LYS A 52 4.39 -1.66 5.18
N ASP A 53 5.42 -1.08 5.80
CA ASP A 53 6.19 -1.73 6.87
C ASP A 53 5.26 -2.10 8.03
N LYS A 54 4.35 -1.20 8.43
CA LYS A 54 3.34 -1.47 9.45
C LYS A 54 2.40 -2.63 9.08
N TYR A 55 1.92 -2.66 7.83
CA TYR A 55 1.03 -3.74 7.38
C TYR A 55 1.74 -5.09 7.36
N GLU A 56 2.97 -5.14 6.86
CA GLU A 56 3.75 -6.38 6.76
C GLU A 56 4.21 -6.88 8.14
N GLU A 57 4.40 -6.00 9.14
CA GLU A 57 4.68 -6.38 10.53
C GLU A 57 3.47 -7.01 11.25
N GLU A 58 2.26 -6.51 11.00
CA GLU A 58 1.04 -6.97 11.68
C GLU A 58 0.33 -8.13 10.96
N TYR A 59 0.49 -8.23 9.64
CA TYR A 59 -0.31 -9.13 8.80
C TYR A 59 0.57 -10.03 7.95
N ALA A 60 0.64 -9.75 6.64
CA ALA A 60 1.27 -10.61 5.65
C ALA A 60 1.97 -9.75 4.60
N PRO A 61 2.93 -10.32 3.85
CA PRO A 61 3.65 -9.62 2.80
C PRO A 61 2.71 -9.04 1.73
N LEU A 62 2.91 -7.77 1.34
CA LEU A 62 2.12 -7.12 0.28
C LEU A 62 2.69 -7.38 -1.12
N THR A 63 3.97 -7.75 -1.21
CA THR A 63 4.64 -8.06 -2.47
C THR A 63 5.51 -9.30 -2.33
N HIS A 64 5.73 -10.02 -3.43
CA HIS A 64 6.65 -11.16 -3.48
C HIS A 64 8.14 -10.79 -3.26
N ARG A 65 8.45 -9.52 -3.00
CA ARG A 65 9.80 -8.97 -2.84
C ARG A 65 10.21 -8.98 -1.36
N ILE A 66 10.08 -10.13 -0.72
CA ILE A 66 10.44 -10.34 0.69
C ILE A 66 11.52 -11.41 0.81
N ALA A 67 12.31 -11.31 1.89
CA ALA A 67 12.99 -12.48 2.42
C ALA A 67 11.93 -13.28 3.18
N SER A 68 11.84 -14.59 2.91
CA SER A 68 10.83 -15.45 3.53
C SER A 68 11.49 -16.69 4.07
N ASP A 69 10.96 -17.16 5.20
CA ASP A 69 11.30 -18.46 5.75
C ASP A 69 10.50 -19.58 5.05
N CYS A 70 10.60 -20.80 5.58
CA CYS A 70 9.86 -21.96 5.07
C CYS A 70 8.71 -22.30 6.03
N PRO A 71 7.44 -22.39 5.56
CA PRO A 71 6.99 -22.32 4.16
C PRO A 71 6.92 -20.88 3.60
N TRP A 72 6.89 -20.76 2.26
CA TRP A 72 6.85 -19.49 1.52
C TRP A 72 5.69 -18.58 1.98
N GLU A 73 5.98 -17.50 2.70
CA GLU A 73 4.96 -16.67 3.37
C GLU A 73 4.11 -15.83 2.40
N TRP A 74 4.56 -15.66 1.15
CA TRP A 74 3.77 -14.93 0.14
C TRP A 74 2.46 -15.63 -0.24
N ILE A 75 2.33 -16.94 -0.02
CA ILE A 75 1.10 -17.67 -0.35
C ILE A 75 0.04 -17.63 0.77
N GLU A 76 0.22 -16.77 1.77
CA GLU A 76 -0.78 -16.59 2.83
C GLU A 76 -2.07 -15.93 2.34
N GLU A 77 -3.19 -16.35 2.94
CA GLU A 77 -4.53 -15.85 2.67
C GLU A 77 -4.92 -14.69 3.62
N PRO A 78 -5.87 -13.83 3.22
CA PRO A 78 -6.59 -13.79 1.96
C PRO A 78 -5.81 -13.09 0.84
N TRP A 79 -5.94 -13.61 -0.38
CA TRP A 79 -5.47 -12.95 -1.59
C TRP A 79 -6.27 -11.67 -1.86
N PRO A 80 -5.69 -10.70 -2.60
CA PRO A 80 -6.36 -9.43 -2.89
C PRO A 80 -7.78 -9.56 -3.49
N TRP A 81 -8.04 -10.61 -4.29
CA TRP A 81 -9.35 -10.87 -4.90
C TRP A 81 -10.35 -11.61 -4.00
N GLN A 82 -9.91 -12.12 -2.85
CA GLN A 82 -10.77 -12.76 -1.84
C GLN A 82 -11.26 -11.76 -0.77
N ILE A 83 -10.71 -10.54 -0.76
CA ILE A 83 -11.03 -9.49 0.19
C ILE A 83 -12.32 -8.78 -0.23
N ASP A 84 -13.28 -8.68 0.69
CA ASP A 84 -14.44 -7.81 0.54
C ASP A 84 -14.09 -6.39 1.01
N TYR A 85 -13.92 -5.48 0.04
CA TYR A 85 -13.58 -4.09 0.32
C TYR A 85 -14.80 -3.22 0.70
N GLU A 86 -16.02 -3.76 0.61
CA GLU A 86 -17.28 -3.04 0.86
C GLU A 86 -17.75 -3.11 2.33
N MET A 87 -16.99 -3.79 3.21
CA MET A 87 -17.27 -3.97 4.65
C MET A 87 -17.30 -2.66 5.50
N GLY A 88 -17.46 -1.50 4.87
CA GLY A 88 -17.68 -0.19 5.50
C GLY A 88 -18.87 0.60 4.93
N GLY A 89 -19.79 -0.02 4.19
CA GLY A 89 -20.85 0.69 3.48
C GLY A 89 -22.20 -0.03 3.40
N LYS A 90 -22.97 0.01 4.49
CA LYS A 90 -24.42 0.30 4.48
C LYS A 90 -24.77 1.20 5.64
#